data_AF-A0A7K6ACW9-F1
#
_entry.id   AF-A0A7K6ACW9-F1
#
_cell.length_a   1.000
_cell.length_b   1.000
_cell.length_c   1.000
_cell.angle_alpha   90.00
_cell.angle_beta   90.00
_cell.angle_gamma   90.00
#
_symmetry.space_group_name_H-M   'P 1'
#
loop_
_entity.id
_entity.type
_entity.pdbx_description
1 polymer ?
#
loop_
_entity_poly.entity_id
_entity_poly.type
_entity_poly.pdbx_seq_one_letter_code
_entity_poly.pdbx_strand_id
1 'polypeptide(L)'
;LEDLQDAFDFCYKVHYQPGEPHPGGRGALALPCAPLEPTRAPPPPTGEDRSRDPQYARQLHALQAKLQNLDQQRRVRRGWAGLGVGCECSSPPAQTHVCPQEVLAQMQQLLGRSETLRELLQQELGDWRERQQRSCLGAPADTHLRPLETWFTQLGQGLFQLRQLLRALSDLRQKVTYERDPLTAEIPLLEKRLLEQLTHLLKSAFVVEQQPSTPNPFKRPLVLRTGSKFSARARLLVRLHDRNHRMEAAIHIDRFRKFNILTSSSKTLLAGDSPQEGLVCDFQYLTLKEQKDSRSGKGSKGAGESPLVVTEELHLITFTLAYAYCGLELELQTSTLPFVIISNNNQFSSAWASILWFNMLSSDPKASRTPSPALPPSAPTPAISCPGLRCPGPCPIPIPAPHPISILCQQFFSAPPLAPWPRLAEVLSWQFESVAERGLSRDHLLMLAEKLFGKA
;
A
#
# COMPACT_ATOMS: atom_id res chain seq x y z
N LEU A 1 -25.58 8.77 -5.75
CA LEU A 1 -24.79 8.94 -6.98
C LEU A 1 -24.14 10.32 -7.00
N GLU A 2 -24.88 11.39 -6.71
CA GLU A 2 -24.31 12.75 -6.52
C GLU A 2 -23.27 12.79 -5.39
N ASP A 3 -23.57 12.25 -4.20
CA ASP A 3 -22.60 12.19 -3.09
C ASP A 3 -21.31 11.41 -3.44
N LEU A 4 -21.42 10.38 -4.29
CA LEU A 4 -20.29 9.60 -4.79
C LEU A 4 -19.43 10.42 -5.76
N GLN A 5 -20.09 11.17 -6.62
CA GLN A 5 -19.45 12.08 -7.56
C GLN A 5 -18.75 13.23 -6.84
N ASP A 6 -19.36 13.78 -5.79
CA ASP A 6 -18.75 14.81 -4.94
C ASP A 6 -17.55 14.28 -4.17
N ALA A 7 -17.62 13.06 -3.62
CA ALA A 7 -16.48 12.42 -2.97
C ALA A 7 -15.33 12.20 -3.96
N PHE A 8 -15.64 11.76 -5.18
CA PHE A 8 -14.66 11.62 -6.26
C PHE A 8 -14.02 12.97 -6.63
N ASP A 9 -14.84 13.99 -6.88
CA ASP A 9 -14.37 15.33 -7.27
C ASP A 9 -13.58 15.99 -6.14
N PHE A 10 -13.92 15.73 -4.87
CA PHE A 10 -13.14 16.17 -3.72
C PHE A 10 -11.76 15.50 -3.70
N CYS A 11 -11.70 14.16 -3.80
CA CYS A 11 -10.43 13.42 -3.86
C CYS A 11 -9.54 13.94 -5.00
N TYR A 12 -10.14 14.13 -6.17
CA TYR A 12 -9.43 14.53 -7.37
C TYR A 12 -9.03 16.01 -7.35
N LYS A 13 -9.88 16.94 -6.91
CA LYS A 13 -9.57 18.39 -7.00
C LYS A 13 -8.85 18.95 -5.79
N VAL A 14 -9.14 18.46 -4.59
CA VAL A 14 -8.56 19.02 -3.35
C VAL A 14 -7.17 18.46 -3.11
N HIS A 15 -6.93 17.22 -3.54
CA HIS A 15 -5.71 16.51 -3.19
C HIS A 15 -4.80 16.16 -4.38
N TYR A 16 -5.30 16.30 -5.61
CA TYR A 16 -4.48 16.15 -6.80
C TYR A 16 -4.45 17.47 -7.58
N GLN A 17 -3.33 18.19 -7.48
CA GLN A 17 -3.03 19.37 -8.30
C GLN A 17 -1.92 19.00 -9.30
N PRO A 18 -2.23 18.79 -10.59
CA PRO A 18 -1.19 18.52 -11.58
C PRO A 18 -0.36 19.79 -11.80
N GLY A 19 0.92 19.76 -11.42
CA GLY A 19 1.91 20.79 -11.81
C GLY A 19 2.66 21.51 -10.68
N GLU A 20 2.37 21.27 -9.40
CA GLU A 20 3.18 21.84 -8.31
C GLU A 20 4.48 21.03 -8.12
N PRO A 21 5.67 21.63 -8.27
CA PRO A 21 6.93 20.92 -8.13
C PRO A 21 7.10 20.44 -6.68
N HIS A 22 7.12 19.12 -6.50
CA HIS A 22 7.52 18.52 -5.23
C HIS A 22 8.99 18.82 -4.95
N PRO A 23 9.36 19.18 -3.70
CA PRO A 23 10.75 19.39 -3.33
C PRO A 23 11.49 18.05 -3.32
N GLY A 24 12.01 17.64 -4.48
CA GLY A 24 12.71 16.36 -4.63
C GLY A 24 12.90 15.83 -6.06
N GLY A 25 12.33 16.47 -7.09
CA GLY A 25 12.48 16.05 -8.48
C GLY A 25 13.72 16.62 -9.16
N ARG A 26 14.67 15.76 -9.57
CA ARG A 26 15.83 16.12 -10.40
C ARG A 26 15.38 16.63 -11.77
N GLY A 27 15.85 17.82 -12.16
CA GLY A 27 15.89 18.28 -13.55
C GLY A 27 17.35 18.53 -13.95
N ALA A 28 17.82 17.82 -14.97
CA ALA A 28 19.10 18.08 -15.63
C ALA A 28 18.83 18.64 -17.03
N LEU A 29 19.31 19.86 -17.32
CA LEU A 29 20.31 20.17 -18.35
C LEU A 29 20.31 21.66 -18.75
N ALA A 30 21.53 22.13 -19.07
CA ALA A 30 21.94 23.30 -19.84
C ALA A 30 22.20 24.64 -19.12
N LEU A 31 23.51 24.96 -19.01
CA LEU A 31 24.16 26.26 -18.81
C LEU A 31 24.42 26.92 -20.21
N PRO A 32 24.66 28.26 -20.34
CA PRO A 32 25.96 28.87 -20.02
C PRO A 32 25.99 30.27 -19.33
N CYS A 33 27.09 30.44 -18.59
CA CYS A 33 27.81 31.59 -17.99
C CYS A 33 27.38 33.07 -18.16
N ALA A 34 27.43 33.84 -17.05
CA ALA A 34 28.29 35.03 -16.82
C ALA A 34 28.16 35.57 -15.36
N PRO A 35 29.12 36.35 -14.82
CA PRO A 35 29.45 36.38 -13.38
C PRO A 35 28.97 37.64 -12.64
N LEU A 36 28.55 37.53 -11.37
CA LEU A 36 28.48 38.66 -10.43
C LEU A 36 28.77 38.22 -8.98
N GLU A 37 29.54 39.07 -8.31
CA GLU A 37 30.13 39.01 -6.96
C GLU A 37 29.12 38.99 -5.79
N PRO A 38 29.57 38.80 -4.52
CA PRO A 38 28.75 38.24 -3.44
C PRO A 38 28.01 39.32 -2.64
N THR A 39 26.69 39.25 -2.61
CA THR A 39 25.86 40.01 -1.67
C THR A 39 25.33 39.08 -0.58
N ARG A 40 25.65 39.40 0.68
CA ARG A 40 25.11 38.79 1.90
C ARG A 40 23.60 38.54 1.80
N ALA A 41 23.19 37.27 1.92
CA ALA A 41 21.78 36.92 2.11
C ALA A 41 21.33 37.21 3.57
N PRO A 42 20.13 37.77 3.78
CA PRO A 42 19.53 37.91 5.11
C PRO A 42 18.99 36.56 5.62
N PRO A 43 18.74 36.40 6.94
CA PRO A 43 18.25 35.15 7.51
C PRO A 43 16.82 34.81 7.03
N PRO A 44 16.41 33.54 7.09
CA PRO A 44 15.13 33.09 6.54
C PRO A 44 13.95 33.68 7.31
N PRO A 45 12.81 34.00 6.65
CA PRO A 45 11.63 34.48 7.34
C PRO A 45 10.98 33.36 8.13
N THR A 46 10.76 33.64 9.40
CA THR A 46 9.85 32.94 10.31
C THR A 46 8.43 32.92 9.73
N GLY A 47 7.73 31.79 9.89
CA GLY A 47 6.44 31.49 9.28
C GLY A 47 5.44 32.64 9.33
N GLU A 48 5.04 33.11 8.15
CA GLU A 48 3.91 34.01 8.00
C GLU A 48 2.62 33.21 7.87
N ASP A 49 1.70 33.52 8.78
CA ASP A 49 0.32 33.07 8.81
C ASP A 49 -0.42 33.50 7.53
N ARG A 50 -0.64 32.55 6.61
CA ARG A 50 -1.36 32.75 5.33
C ARG A 50 -2.84 33.15 5.50
N SER A 51 -3.33 33.28 6.73
CA SER A 51 -4.68 33.76 7.05
C SER A 51 -4.98 35.19 6.55
N ARG A 52 -3.95 35.99 6.24
CA ARG A 52 -4.10 37.37 5.74
C ARG A 52 -4.12 37.52 4.21
N ASP A 53 -4.00 36.43 3.45
CA ASP A 53 -4.03 36.51 1.99
C ASP A 53 -5.47 36.77 1.50
N PRO A 54 -5.76 37.92 0.85
CA PRO A 54 -7.10 38.27 0.41
C PRO A 54 -7.65 37.30 -0.64
N GLN A 55 -6.81 36.56 -1.37
CA GLN A 55 -7.28 35.52 -2.30
C GLN A 55 -7.75 34.26 -1.56
N TYR A 56 -7.04 33.85 -0.51
CA TYR A 56 -7.42 32.73 0.34
C TYR A 56 -8.70 33.03 1.14
N ALA A 57 -8.82 34.26 1.67
CA ALA A 57 -10.04 34.72 2.33
C ALA A 57 -11.26 34.71 1.39
N ARG A 58 -11.09 35.09 0.11
CA ARG A 58 -12.15 35.02 -0.90
C ARG A 58 -12.55 33.59 -1.24
N GLN A 59 -11.59 32.68 -1.34
CA GLN A 59 -11.86 31.25 -1.57
C GLN A 59 -12.60 30.62 -0.39
N LEU A 60 -12.21 30.92 0.85
CA LEU A 60 -12.92 30.50 2.05
C LEU A 60 -14.34 31.06 2.08
N HIS A 61 -14.53 32.34 1.79
CA HIS A 61 -15.87 32.95 1.75
C HIS A 61 -16.77 32.32 0.68
N ALA A 62 -16.22 31.97 -0.48
CA ALA A 62 -16.94 31.28 -1.56
C ALA A 62 -17.30 29.84 -1.19
N LEU A 63 -16.41 29.12 -0.49
CA LEU A 63 -16.68 27.78 0.04
C LEU A 63 -17.73 27.81 1.14
N GLN A 64 -17.68 28.80 2.02
CA GLN A 64 -18.61 28.96 3.13
C GLN A 64 -20.02 29.33 2.63
N ALA A 65 -20.11 30.14 1.56
CA ALA A 65 -21.37 30.41 0.87
C ALA A 65 -21.95 29.17 0.16
N LYS A 66 -21.10 28.32 -0.44
CA LYS A 66 -21.54 27.04 -1.03
C LYS A 66 -22.05 26.06 0.03
N LEU A 67 -21.37 25.97 1.18
CA LEU A 67 -21.81 25.16 2.31
C LEU A 67 -23.14 25.64 2.88
N GLN A 68 -23.33 26.95 3.05
CA GLN A 68 -24.60 27.51 3.49
C GLN A 68 -25.74 27.23 2.50
N ASN A 69 -25.47 27.33 1.19
CA ASN A 69 -26.47 27.00 0.16
C ASN A 69 -26.85 25.51 0.21
N LEU A 70 -25.86 24.62 0.35
CA LEU A 70 -26.09 23.19 0.51
C LEU A 70 -26.86 22.87 1.80
N ASP A 71 -26.58 23.54 2.91
CA ASP A 71 -27.32 23.37 4.16
C ASP A 71 -28.75 23.92 4.06
N GLN A 72 -28.96 25.02 3.33
CA GLN A 72 -30.28 25.58 3.07
C GLN A 72 -31.11 24.63 2.20
N GLN A 73 -30.50 24.03 1.17
CA GLN A 73 -31.12 22.98 0.35
C GLN A 73 -31.45 21.73 1.16
N ARG A 74 -30.58 21.32 2.10
CA ARG A 74 -30.86 20.22 3.04
C ARG A 74 -32.00 20.57 4.01
N ARG A 75 -32.08 21.81 4.48
CA ARG A 75 -33.13 22.28 5.40
C ARG A 75 -34.49 22.41 4.71
N VAL A 76 -34.52 22.87 3.45
CA VAL A 76 -35.71 22.90 2.60
C VAL A 76 -36.18 21.46 2.32
N ARG A 77 -35.28 20.53 1.93
CA ARG A 77 -35.66 19.13 1.70
C ARG A 77 -36.15 18.41 2.97
N ARG A 78 -35.63 18.75 4.16
CA ARG A 78 -36.15 18.22 5.44
C ARG A 78 -37.45 18.88 5.89
N GLY A 79 -37.65 20.17 5.61
CA GLY A 79 -38.89 20.89 5.92
C GLY A 79 -40.11 20.36 5.15
N TRP A 80 -39.90 19.87 3.93
CA TRP A 80 -40.94 19.26 3.10
C TRP A 80 -41.29 17.83 3.53
N ALA A 81 -40.45 17.19 4.36
CA ALA A 81 -40.74 15.88 4.95
C ALA A 81 -41.48 15.96 6.30
N GLY A 82 -41.67 17.17 6.87
CA GLY A 82 -42.11 17.36 8.26
C GLY A 82 -43.40 18.16 8.47
N LEU A 83 -44.02 18.74 7.43
CA LEU A 83 -45.27 19.49 7.58
C LEU A 83 -46.30 19.02 6.56
N GLY A 84 -47.15 18.08 6.99
CA GLY A 84 -48.43 17.85 6.35
C GLY A 84 -49.36 19.02 6.65
N VAL A 85 -49.48 19.97 5.72
CA VAL A 85 -50.59 20.92 5.66
C VAL A 85 -50.98 21.09 4.20
N GLY A 86 -52.24 20.80 3.91
CA GLY A 86 -52.81 20.78 2.56
C GLY A 86 -52.86 22.16 1.91
N CYS A 87 -52.61 22.16 0.60
CA CYS A 87 -53.12 23.15 -0.33
C CYS A 87 -53.53 22.41 -1.59
N GLU A 88 -54.84 22.28 -1.79
CA GLU A 88 -55.44 21.88 -3.06
C GLU A 88 -55.15 22.96 -4.10
N CYS A 89 -54.27 22.66 -5.04
CA CYS A 89 -54.22 23.30 -6.35
C CYS A 89 -53.57 22.31 -7.33
N SER A 90 -54.44 21.56 -8.00
CA SER A 90 -54.31 20.96 -9.34
C SER A 90 -52.93 21.00 -9.99
N SER A 91 -52.12 19.98 -9.74
CA SER A 91 -51.23 19.29 -10.70
C SER A 91 -50.46 18.21 -9.93
N PRO A 92 -50.46 16.93 -10.34
CA PRO A 92 -49.64 15.93 -9.67
C PRO A 92 -48.16 16.32 -9.81
N PRO A 93 -47.34 16.26 -8.74
CA PRO A 93 -45.91 16.43 -8.90
C PRO A 93 -45.42 15.29 -9.80
N ALA A 94 -44.64 15.64 -10.82
CA ALA A 94 -44.02 14.70 -11.72
C ALA A 94 -43.36 13.58 -10.90
N GLN A 95 -43.91 12.37 -11.00
CA GLN A 95 -43.23 11.16 -10.59
C GLN A 95 -41.91 11.14 -11.37
N THR A 96 -40.79 11.39 -10.70
CA THR A 96 -39.46 11.15 -11.25
C THR A 96 -39.32 9.66 -11.53
N HIS A 97 -39.81 9.21 -12.68
CA HIS A 97 -39.52 7.88 -13.23
C HIS A 97 -38.04 7.88 -13.58
N VAL A 98 -37.20 7.56 -12.59
CA VAL A 98 -35.77 7.35 -12.83
C VAL A 98 -35.65 6.06 -13.63
N CYS A 99 -35.25 6.17 -14.89
CA CYS A 99 -35.12 5.01 -15.77
C CYS A 99 -33.98 4.10 -15.26
N PRO A 100 -34.20 2.79 -15.05
CA PRO A 100 -33.16 1.86 -14.62
C PRO A 100 -31.92 1.85 -15.52
N GLN A 101 -32.10 2.09 -16.83
CA GLN A 101 -30.99 2.20 -17.78
C GLN A 101 -30.12 3.43 -17.53
N GLU A 102 -30.71 4.55 -17.13
CA GLU A 102 -29.98 5.78 -16.81
C GLU A 102 -29.16 5.60 -15.54
N VAL A 103 -29.72 4.92 -14.54
CA VAL A 103 -28.99 4.53 -13.32
C VAL A 103 -27.81 3.63 -13.67
N LEU A 104 -28.01 2.60 -14.51
CA LEU A 104 -26.91 1.74 -14.95
C LEU A 104 -25.81 2.50 -15.68
N ALA A 105 -26.17 3.39 -16.62
CA ALA A 105 -25.20 4.20 -17.35
C ALA A 105 -24.38 5.07 -16.40
N GLN A 106 -25.02 5.71 -15.42
CA GLN A 106 -24.34 6.49 -14.38
C GLN A 106 -23.43 5.61 -13.51
N MET A 107 -23.86 4.41 -13.14
CA MET A 107 -23.03 3.47 -12.38
C MET A 107 -21.79 3.04 -13.18
N GLN A 108 -21.94 2.72 -14.47
CA GLN A 108 -20.83 2.37 -15.36
C GLN A 108 -19.83 3.52 -15.49
N GLN A 109 -20.33 4.76 -15.62
CA GLN A 109 -19.49 5.96 -15.68
C GLN A 109 -18.72 6.19 -14.38
N LEU A 110 -19.39 6.09 -13.21
CA LEU A 110 -18.73 6.22 -11.91
C LEU A 110 -17.69 5.13 -11.70
N LEU A 111 -17.99 3.90 -12.12
CA LEU A 111 -17.02 2.80 -12.05
C LEU A 111 -15.79 3.12 -12.92
N GLY A 112 -15.97 3.59 -14.15
CA GLY A 112 -14.86 4.03 -15.00
C GLY A 112 -14.00 5.14 -14.38
N ARG A 113 -14.61 6.17 -13.79
CA ARG A 113 -13.88 7.24 -13.09
C ARG A 113 -13.10 6.71 -11.89
N SER A 114 -13.71 5.80 -11.13
CA SER A 114 -13.08 5.20 -9.95
C SER A 114 -11.88 4.32 -10.31
N GLU A 115 -11.81 3.76 -11.51
CA GLU A 115 -10.64 3.04 -12.02
C GLU A 115 -9.45 3.99 -12.22
N THR A 116 -9.68 5.16 -12.81
CA THR A 116 -8.65 6.19 -12.98
C THR A 116 -8.13 6.68 -11.62
N LEU A 117 -9.02 6.92 -10.65
CA LEU A 117 -8.59 7.31 -9.30
C LEU A 117 -7.74 6.20 -8.65
N ARG A 118 -8.14 4.94 -8.84
CA ARG A 118 -7.39 3.79 -8.30
C ARG A 118 -5.98 3.71 -8.90
N GLU A 119 -5.80 4.00 -10.18
CA GLU A 119 -4.48 4.05 -10.83
C GLU A 119 -3.60 5.15 -10.23
N LEU A 120 -4.16 6.35 -10.03
CA LEU A 120 -3.47 7.44 -9.34
C LEU A 120 -3.06 7.03 -7.92
N LEU A 121 -3.96 6.42 -7.15
CA LEU A 121 -3.66 5.94 -5.80
C LEU A 121 -2.57 4.86 -5.78
N GLN A 122 -2.47 4.04 -6.82
CA GLN A 122 -1.39 3.05 -6.93
C GLN A 122 -0.04 3.73 -7.16
N GLN A 123 0.01 4.79 -7.96
CA GLN A 123 1.22 5.58 -8.17
C GLN A 123 1.67 6.25 -6.87
N GLU A 124 0.77 6.97 -6.20
CA GLU A 124 1.06 7.63 -4.91
C GLU A 124 1.49 6.63 -3.82
N LEU A 125 0.90 5.44 -3.82
CA LEU A 125 1.31 4.36 -2.94
C LEU A 125 2.70 3.82 -3.27
N GLY A 126 3.05 3.76 -4.56
CA GLY A 126 4.41 3.43 -5.03
C GLY A 126 5.43 4.45 -4.52
N ASP A 127 5.15 5.74 -4.71
CA ASP A 127 6.01 6.83 -4.24
C ASP A 127 6.16 6.83 -2.72
N TRP A 128 5.10 6.47 -1.98
CA TRP A 128 5.18 6.27 -0.54
C TRP A 128 6.06 5.07 -0.15
N ARG A 129 5.97 3.94 -0.86
CA ARG A 129 6.83 2.76 -0.61
C ARG A 129 8.30 3.11 -0.85
N GLU A 130 8.61 3.85 -1.91
CA GLU A 130 9.98 4.31 -2.17
C GLU A 130 10.48 5.25 -1.07
N ARG A 131 9.64 6.19 -0.62
CA ARG A 131 9.97 7.06 0.53
C ARG A 131 10.19 6.27 1.81
N GLN A 132 9.35 5.27 2.10
CA GLN A 132 9.53 4.39 3.26
C GLN A 132 10.84 3.60 3.17
N GLN A 133 11.14 3.03 2.01
CA GLN A 133 12.39 2.30 1.75
C GLN A 133 13.60 3.20 1.98
N ARG A 134 13.61 4.43 1.43
CA ARG A 134 14.68 5.42 1.66
C ARG A 134 14.78 5.82 3.13
N SER A 135 13.65 6.02 3.81
CA SER A 135 13.60 6.32 5.25
C SER A 135 14.21 5.18 6.08
N CYS A 136 13.97 3.92 5.70
CA CYS A 136 14.60 2.76 6.34
C CYS A 136 16.12 2.77 6.22
N LEU A 137 16.69 3.38 5.17
CA LEU A 137 18.13 3.57 4.99
C LEU A 137 18.68 4.81 5.70
N GLY A 138 17.84 5.60 6.38
CA GLY A 138 18.23 6.80 7.11
C GLY A 138 17.98 8.12 6.39
N ALA A 139 17.30 8.11 5.24
CA ALA A 139 16.94 9.36 4.56
C ALA A 139 15.89 10.16 5.37
N PRO A 140 15.98 11.50 5.42
CA PRO A 140 14.92 12.34 5.95
C PRO A 140 13.75 12.34 4.97
N ALA A 141 12.72 11.53 5.25
CA ALA A 141 11.53 11.44 4.42
C ALA A 141 10.27 11.39 5.29
N ASP A 142 9.21 12.06 4.84
CA ASP A 142 7.89 11.93 5.43
C ASP A 142 7.22 10.63 4.96
N THR A 143 6.95 9.74 5.91
CA THR A 143 6.28 8.45 5.70
C THR A 143 4.86 8.43 6.27
N HIS A 144 4.25 9.57 6.58
CA HIS A 144 2.90 9.66 7.11
C HIS A 144 1.85 9.14 6.10
N LEU A 145 1.00 8.22 6.58
CA LEU A 145 -0.03 7.55 5.77
C LEU A 145 -1.41 8.23 5.78
N ARG A 146 -1.61 9.29 6.57
CA ARG A 146 -2.94 9.91 6.75
C ARG A 146 -3.62 10.37 5.45
N PRO A 147 -2.92 11.02 4.49
CA PRO A 147 -3.54 11.40 3.23
C PRO A 147 -3.99 10.18 2.42
N LEU A 148 -3.11 9.19 2.27
CA LEU A 148 -3.41 7.94 1.57
C LEU A 148 -4.57 7.19 2.23
N GLU A 149 -4.57 7.04 3.55
CA GLU A 149 -5.68 6.40 4.28
C GLU A 149 -7.02 7.09 3.99
N THR A 150 -7.02 8.43 3.93
CA THR A 150 -8.23 9.21 3.62
C THR A 150 -8.72 8.90 2.20
N TRP A 151 -7.85 8.97 1.20
CA TRP A 151 -8.24 8.76 -0.20
C TRP A 151 -8.66 7.30 -0.48
N PHE A 152 -7.93 6.33 0.06
CA PHE A 152 -8.28 4.92 -0.04
C PHE A 152 -9.62 4.64 0.64
N THR A 153 -9.87 5.24 1.80
CA THR A 153 -11.14 5.09 2.51
C THR A 153 -12.30 5.71 1.73
N GLN A 154 -12.13 6.91 1.17
CA GLN A 154 -13.17 7.59 0.38
C GLN A 154 -13.51 6.80 -0.90
N LEU A 155 -12.51 6.33 -1.64
CA LEU A 155 -12.72 5.46 -2.80
C LEU A 155 -13.41 4.16 -2.39
N GLY A 156 -12.94 3.53 -1.31
CA GLY A 156 -13.53 2.30 -0.77
C GLY A 156 -15.01 2.49 -0.42
N GLN A 157 -15.34 3.56 0.31
CA GLN A 157 -16.73 3.92 0.65
C GLN A 157 -17.58 4.04 -0.61
N GLY A 158 -17.03 4.71 -1.62
CA GLY A 158 -17.77 4.92 -2.85
C GLY A 158 -18.09 3.61 -3.61
N LEU A 159 -17.12 2.70 -3.67
CA LEU A 159 -17.29 1.40 -4.29
C LEU A 159 -18.23 0.49 -3.51
N PHE A 160 -18.19 0.50 -2.17
CA PHE A 160 -19.13 -0.27 -1.36
C PHE A 160 -20.57 0.26 -1.46
N GLN A 161 -20.75 1.58 -1.53
CA GLN A 161 -22.06 2.17 -1.80
C GLN A 161 -22.58 1.78 -3.18
N LEU A 162 -21.72 1.80 -4.21
CA LEU A 162 -22.07 1.34 -5.55
C LEU A 162 -22.50 -0.14 -5.54
N ARG A 163 -21.83 -0.98 -4.73
CA ARG A 163 -22.16 -2.40 -4.57
C ARG A 163 -23.52 -2.61 -3.91
N GLN A 164 -23.82 -1.83 -2.87
CA GLN A 164 -25.13 -1.87 -2.21
C GLN A 164 -26.25 -1.43 -3.15
N LEU A 165 -26.03 -0.37 -3.93
CA LEU A 165 -27.00 0.11 -4.92
C LEU A 165 -27.24 -0.93 -6.02
N LEU A 166 -26.18 -1.60 -6.48
CA LEU A 166 -26.30 -2.66 -7.48
C LEU A 166 -27.07 -3.89 -6.96
N ARG A 167 -26.85 -4.28 -5.69
CA ARG A 167 -27.66 -5.32 -5.03
C ARG A 167 -29.13 -4.94 -4.95
N ALA A 168 -29.43 -3.70 -4.54
CA ALA A 168 -30.81 -3.21 -4.48
C ALA A 168 -31.49 -3.22 -5.86
N LEU A 169 -30.77 -2.85 -6.94
CA LEU A 169 -31.27 -2.96 -8.30
C LEU A 169 -31.54 -4.41 -8.72
N SER A 170 -30.65 -5.34 -8.36
CA SER A 170 -30.86 -6.77 -8.59
C SER A 170 -32.12 -7.29 -7.87
N ASP A 171 -32.33 -6.89 -6.62
CA ASP A 171 -33.51 -7.30 -5.83
C ASP A 171 -34.81 -6.70 -6.38
N LEU A 172 -34.78 -5.45 -6.87
CA LEU A 172 -35.91 -4.82 -7.53
C LEU A 172 -36.27 -5.52 -8.85
N ARG A 173 -35.27 -5.91 -9.64
CA ARG A 173 -35.45 -6.67 -10.88
C ARG A 173 -36.11 -8.02 -10.65
N GLN A 174 -35.77 -8.72 -9.56
CA GLN A 174 -36.43 -9.99 -9.22
C GLN A 174 -37.94 -9.82 -8.97
N LYS A 175 -38.38 -8.61 -8.60
CA LYS A 175 -39.79 -8.28 -8.33
C LYS A 175 -40.51 -7.70 -9.55
N VAL A 176 -39.77 -7.10 -10.48
CA VAL A 176 -40.31 -6.42 -11.67
C VAL A 176 -39.43 -6.78 -12.87
N THR A 177 -39.90 -7.69 -13.72
CA THR A 177 -39.16 -8.14 -14.90
C THR A 177 -40.01 -7.99 -16.17
N TYR A 178 -39.40 -7.46 -17.25
CA TYR A 178 -40.03 -7.24 -18.55
C TYR A 178 -39.38 -8.14 -19.62
N GLU A 179 -40.08 -8.41 -20.73
CA GLU A 179 -39.46 -9.12 -21.85
C GLU A 179 -38.32 -8.30 -22.47
N ARG A 180 -37.15 -8.94 -22.65
CA ARG A 180 -35.89 -8.35 -23.16
C ARG A 180 -35.31 -7.21 -22.33
N ASP A 181 -35.26 -7.40 -21.02
CA ASP A 181 -34.62 -6.46 -20.11
C ASP A 181 -33.07 -6.49 -20.23
N PRO A 182 -32.40 -5.43 -20.75
CA PRO A 182 -30.94 -5.37 -20.86
C PRO A 182 -30.23 -5.44 -19.50
N LEU A 183 -30.93 -5.10 -18.41
CA LEU A 183 -30.44 -5.24 -17.04
C LEU A 183 -30.04 -6.70 -16.72
N THR A 184 -30.60 -7.68 -17.45
CA THR A 184 -30.32 -9.11 -17.27
C THR A 184 -28.87 -9.48 -17.54
N ALA A 185 -28.27 -8.91 -18.58
CA ALA A 185 -26.90 -9.20 -18.97
C ALA A 185 -25.90 -8.21 -18.34
N GLU A 186 -26.31 -6.95 -18.14
CA GLU A 186 -25.39 -5.89 -17.71
C GLU A 186 -25.10 -5.89 -16.19
N ILE A 187 -26.09 -6.18 -15.34
CA ILE A 187 -25.91 -6.18 -13.88
C ILE A 187 -24.81 -7.17 -13.43
N PRO A 188 -24.79 -8.44 -13.89
CA PRO A 188 -23.72 -9.38 -13.50
C PRO A 188 -22.33 -8.96 -13.95
N LEU A 189 -22.20 -8.36 -15.14
CA LEU A 189 -20.93 -7.85 -15.65
C LEU A 189 -20.42 -6.68 -14.82
N LEU A 190 -21.31 -5.76 -14.46
CA LEU A 190 -21.00 -4.61 -13.63
C LEU A 190 -20.61 -5.05 -12.21
N GLU A 191 -21.31 -6.03 -11.63
CA GLU A 191 -21.01 -6.58 -10.31
C GLU A 191 -19.63 -7.23 -10.29
N LYS A 192 -19.30 -8.02 -11.32
CA LYS A 192 -17.99 -8.64 -11.49
C LYS A 192 -16.88 -7.58 -11.54
N ARG A 193 -17.03 -6.56 -12.40
CA ARG A 193 -16.04 -5.48 -12.55
C ARG A 193 -15.86 -4.69 -11.25
N LEU A 194 -16.95 -4.41 -10.55
CA LEU A 194 -16.92 -3.74 -9.23
C LEU A 194 -16.20 -4.59 -8.18
N LEU A 195 -16.47 -5.90 -8.14
CA LEU A 195 -15.82 -6.81 -7.21
C LEU A 195 -14.31 -6.93 -7.46
N GLU A 196 -13.91 -7.02 -8.74
CA GLU A 196 -12.50 -7.02 -9.15
C GLU A 196 -11.81 -5.74 -8.69
N GLN A 197 -12.45 -4.59 -8.89
CA GLN A 197 -11.93 -3.30 -8.46
C GLN A 197 -11.82 -3.18 -6.93
N LEU A 198 -12.84 -3.60 -6.17
CA LEU A 198 -12.79 -3.64 -4.70
C LEU A 198 -11.66 -4.56 -4.22
N THR A 199 -11.53 -5.73 -4.84
CA THR A 199 -10.48 -6.71 -4.50
C THR A 199 -9.09 -6.12 -4.74
N HIS A 200 -8.89 -5.45 -5.89
CA HIS A 200 -7.62 -4.81 -6.20
C HIS A 200 -7.31 -3.67 -5.23
N LEU A 201 -8.29 -2.82 -4.95
CA LEU A 201 -8.15 -1.71 -4.00
C LEU A 201 -7.73 -2.23 -2.62
N LEU A 202 -8.47 -3.18 -2.04
CA LEU A 202 -8.22 -3.72 -0.71
C LEU A 202 -6.87 -4.44 -0.62
N LYS A 203 -6.51 -5.24 -1.63
CA LYS A 203 -5.19 -5.90 -1.68
C LYS A 203 -4.05 -4.90 -1.78
N SER A 204 -4.21 -3.80 -2.52
CA SER A 204 -3.20 -2.76 -2.62
C SER A 204 -3.10 -1.91 -1.35
N ALA A 205 -4.21 -1.71 -0.65
CA ALA A 205 -4.34 -0.87 0.54
C ALA A 205 -3.74 -1.50 1.81
N PHE A 206 -3.44 -2.79 1.82
CA PHE A 206 -2.81 -3.45 2.96
C PHE A 206 -1.29 -3.32 2.88
N VAL A 207 -0.72 -2.49 3.74
CA VAL A 207 0.70 -2.12 3.71
C VAL A 207 1.38 -2.30 5.05
N VAL A 208 2.70 -2.50 5.03
CA VAL A 208 3.53 -2.50 6.23
C VAL A 208 3.85 -1.05 6.59
N GLU A 209 3.25 -0.51 7.65
CA GLU A 209 3.49 0.86 8.13
C GLU A 209 4.84 0.97 8.85
N GLN A 210 5.14 0.01 9.73
CA GLN A 210 6.42 -0.07 10.44
C GLN A 210 7.14 -1.36 10.07
N GLN A 211 8.27 -1.21 9.38
CA GLN A 211 9.15 -2.33 9.05
C GLN A 211 9.77 -2.95 10.32
N PRO A 212 10.17 -4.24 10.29
CA PRO A 212 10.72 -4.92 11.47
C PRO A 212 11.90 -4.17 12.07
N SER A 213 11.77 -3.78 13.33
CA SER A 213 12.79 -3.01 14.05
C SER A 213 12.89 -3.42 15.50
N THR A 214 14.11 -3.53 16.03
CA THR A 214 14.34 -3.62 17.47
C THR A 214 14.20 -2.24 18.12
N PRO A 215 13.69 -2.13 19.36
CA PRO A 215 13.63 -0.86 20.09
C PRO A 215 15.06 -0.41 20.43
N ASN A 216 15.65 0.41 19.56
CA ASN A 216 17.00 0.95 19.67
C ASN A 216 16.95 2.45 19.29
N PRO A 217 17.61 3.35 20.04
CA PRO A 217 17.72 4.77 19.67
C PRO A 217 18.32 5.00 18.27
N PHE A 218 19.20 4.11 17.80
CA PHE A 218 19.77 4.18 16.45
C PHE A 218 18.88 3.39 15.49
N LYS A 219 18.06 4.10 14.71
CA LYS A 219 17.05 3.57 13.78
C LYS A 219 17.69 2.82 12.60
N ARG A 220 18.14 1.59 12.81
CA ARG A 220 18.56 0.66 11.74
C ARG A 220 17.55 -0.49 11.64
N PRO A 221 16.40 -0.27 10.98
CA PRO A 221 15.39 -1.31 10.79
C PRO A 221 15.94 -2.41 9.86
N LEU A 222 15.24 -3.54 9.75
CA LEU A 222 15.58 -4.65 8.84
C LEU A 222 16.85 -5.46 9.18
N VAL A 223 17.46 -5.25 10.35
CA VAL A 223 18.47 -6.17 10.90
C VAL A 223 17.99 -6.64 12.27
N LEU A 224 17.61 -7.91 12.37
CA LEU A 224 17.06 -8.48 13.59
C LEU A 224 18.04 -9.44 14.22
N ARG A 225 18.15 -9.41 15.54
CA ARG A 225 18.95 -10.38 16.30
C ARG A 225 18.07 -11.48 16.89
N THR A 226 18.48 -12.74 16.74
CA THR A 226 17.80 -13.88 17.38
C THR A 226 17.70 -13.68 18.89
N GLY A 227 16.54 -14.02 19.48
CA GLY A 227 16.27 -13.82 20.90
C GLY A 227 16.02 -12.37 21.35
N SER A 228 16.23 -11.37 20.48
CA SER A 228 15.92 -9.97 20.77
C SER A 228 14.46 -9.66 20.44
N LYS A 229 13.84 -8.77 21.22
CA LYS A 229 12.47 -8.31 20.96
C LYS A 229 12.44 -7.31 19.80
N PHE A 230 11.49 -7.46 18.90
CA PHE A 230 11.24 -6.51 17.81
C PHE A 230 9.75 -6.23 17.64
N SER A 231 9.44 -5.19 16.86
CA SER A 231 8.07 -4.83 16.50
C SER A 231 7.94 -4.70 14.99
N ALA A 232 6.75 -4.99 14.48
CA ALA A 232 6.37 -4.73 13.11
C ALA A 232 4.86 -4.43 13.05
N ARG A 233 4.46 -3.53 12.16
CA ARG A 233 3.09 -3.03 12.08
C ARG A 233 2.61 -2.99 10.64
N ALA A 234 1.47 -3.62 10.38
CA ALA A 234 0.74 -3.45 9.13
C ALA A 234 -0.53 -2.62 9.33
N ARG A 235 -0.96 -1.92 8.28
CA ARG A 235 -2.16 -1.07 8.27
C ARG A 235 -2.95 -1.34 7.00
N LEU A 236 -4.28 -1.46 7.15
CA LEU A 236 -5.19 -1.38 6.02
C LEU A 236 -5.64 0.08 5.85
N LEU A 237 -5.28 0.68 4.72
CA LEU A 237 -5.60 2.09 4.41
C LEU A 237 -7.09 2.32 4.16
N VAL A 238 -7.86 1.28 3.86
CA VAL A 238 -9.32 1.36 3.74
C VAL A 238 -9.94 1.16 5.11
N ARG A 239 -10.39 2.25 5.72
CA ARG A 239 -10.90 2.26 7.09
C ARG A 239 -12.38 1.88 7.19
N LEU A 240 -12.73 0.70 6.65
CA LEU A 240 -14.09 0.19 6.62
C LEU A 240 -14.16 -1.16 7.34
N HIS A 241 -14.97 -1.22 8.39
CA HIS A 241 -15.18 -2.42 9.19
C HIS A 241 -16.58 -2.40 9.78
N ASP A 242 -17.12 -3.58 10.02
CA ASP A 242 -18.36 -3.75 10.77
C ASP A 242 -18.03 -3.94 12.24
N ARG A 243 -18.70 -3.22 13.14
CA ARG A 243 -18.48 -3.36 14.59
C ARG A 243 -18.78 -4.77 15.11
N ASN A 244 -19.58 -5.53 14.38
CA ASN A 244 -20.04 -6.86 14.78
C ASN A 244 -19.19 -8.00 14.20
N HIS A 245 -18.34 -7.73 13.20
CA HIS A 245 -17.49 -8.74 12.57
C HIS A 245 -16.07 -8.64 13.11
N ARG A 246 -15.57 -9.75 13.66
CA ARG A 246 -14.17 -9.87 14.10
C ARG A 246 -13.31 -10.22 12.90
N MET A 247 -12.25 -9.44 12.67
CA MET A 247 -11.22 -9.76 11.67
C MET A 247 -10.02 -10.38 12.37
N GLU A 248 -9.40 -11.39 11.76
CA GLU A 248 -8.19 -12.03 12.28
C GLU A 248 -6.98 -11.62 11.45
N ALA A 249 -5.96 -11.09 12.11
CA ALA A 249 -4.68 -10.76 11.52
C ALA A 249 -3.60 -11.74 12.01
N ALA A 250 -2.78 -12.28 11.11
CA ALA A 250 -1.69 -13.17 11.46
C ALA A 250 -0.37 -12.75 10.81
N ILE A 251 0.74 -13.22 11.37
CA ILE A 251 2.10 -12.90 10.95
C ILE A 251 2.91 -14.19 10.81
N HIS A 252 3.61 -14.33 9.69
CA HIS A 252 4.36 -15.52 9.33
C HIS A 252 5.73 -15.15 8.75
N ILE A 253 6.74 -15.99 8.97
CA ILE A 253 8.08 -15.81 8.40
C ILE A 253 8.31 -16.86 7.33
N ASP A 254 8.98 -16.44 6.28
CA ASP A 254 9.36 -17.31 5.19
C ASP A 254 10.27 -18.48 5.65
N ARG A 255 10.19 -19.61 4.94
CA ARG A 255 10.69 -20.91 5.40
C ARG A 255 12.18 -21.17 5.15
N PHE A 256 12.93 -20.19 4.64
CA PHE A 256 14.39 -20.30 4.44
C PHE A 256 15.11 -20.19 5.78
N ARG A 257 15.93 -21.20 6.12
CA ARG A 257 16.42 -21.48 7.49
C ARG A 257 15.32 -21.23 8.52
N LYS A 258 14.46 -22.21 8.74
CA LYS A 258 13.20 -22.06 9.50
C LYS A 258 13.42 -21.25 10.79
N PHE A 259 12.84 -20.05 10.85
CA PHE A 259 12.74 -19.26 12.08
C PHE A 259 11.31 -19.29 12.56
N ASN A 260 11.12 -19.50 13.86
CA ASN A 260 9.81 -19.43 14.49
C ASN A 260 9.67 -18.10 15.24
N ILE A 261 8.50 -17.48 15.08
CA ILE A 261 8.02 -16.41 15.95
C ILE A 261 7.50 -17.08 17.23
N LEU A 262 8.11 -16.78 18.38
CA LEU A 262 7.77 -17.44 19.65
C LEU A 262 6.59 -16.81 20.41
N THR A 263 6.09 -15.67 19.93
CA THR A 263 4.96 -14.94 20.52
C THR A 263 3.68 -15.16 19.72
N SER A 264 2.54 -14.68 20.22
CA SER A 264 1.26 -14.72 19.50
C SER A 264 1.42 -14.23 18.06
N SER A 265 1.32 -15.16 17.11
CA SER A 265 1.42 -14.90 15.68
C SER A 265 0.07 -14.54 15.06
N SER A 266 -1.00 -14.49 15.85
CA SER A 266 -2.33 -14.03 15.46
C SER A 266 -2.88 -13.03 16.47
N LYS A 267 -3.64 -12.06 15.97
CA LYS A 267 -4.31 -11.00 16.72
C LYS A 267 -5.69 -10.75 16.11
N THR A 268 -6.73 -10.81 16.94
CA THR A 268 -8.06 -10.38 16.52
C THR A 268 -8.15 -8.86 16.55
N LEU A 269 -8.55 -8.25 15.45
CA LEU A 269 -8.82 -6.82 15.39
C LEU A 269 -10.26 -6.57 15.85
N LEU A 270 -10.39 -5.85 16.96
CA LEU A 270 -11.68 -5.39 17.46
C LEU A 270 -11.92 -3.94 17.03
N ALA A 271 -13.11 -3.70 16.50
CA ALA A 271 -13.60 -2.37 16.19
C ALA A 271 -13.91 -1.60 17.49
N GLY A 272 -12.94 -0.87 18.05
CA GLY A 272 -13.24 -0.04 19.23
C GLY A 272 -12.08 0.49 20.06
N ASP A 273 -10.86 -0.06 19.94
CA ASP A 273 -9.81 0.30 20.90
C ASP A 273 -9.26 1.73 20.72
N SER A 274 -9.44 2.33 19.53
CA SER A 274 -9.18 3.76 19.28
C SER A 274 -9.77 4.20 17.91
N PRO A 275 -10.83 5.02 17.86
CA PRO A 275 -11.38 5.56 16.60
C PRO A 275 -10.45 6.60 15.93
N GLN A 276 -9.21 6.73 16.36
CA GLN A 276 -8.20 7.53 15.67
C GLN A 276 -7.15 6.68 14.96
N GLU A 277 -7.03 5.39 15.30
CA GLU A 277 -5.84 4.62 14.91
C GLU A 277 -6.03 3.79 13.63
N GLY A 278 -7.26 3.57 13.18
CA GLY A 278 -7.55 2.87 11.91
C GLY A 278 -7.55 1.34 12.06
N LEU A 279 -7.42 0.62 10.94
CA LEU A 279 -7.31 -0.85 10.94
C LEU A 279 -5.83 -1.25 10.96
N VAL A 280 -5.28 -1.38 12.17
CA VAL A 280 -3.85 -1.58 12.41
C VAL A 280 -3.57 -2.94 13.05
N CYS A 281 -2.68 -3.70 12.41
CA CYS A 281 -2.14 -4.96 12.88
C CYS A 281 -0.79 -4.70 13.56
N ASP A 282 -0.82 -4.26 14.82
CA ASP A 282 0.39 -3.97 15.58
C ASP A 282 0.87 -5.19 16.37
N PHE A 283 2.04 -5.72 16.00
CA PHE A 283 2.71 -6.83 16.66
C PHE A 283 3.98 -6.33 17.35
N GLN A 284 3.94 -6.30 18.67
CA GLN A 284 5.05 -5.85 19.51
C GLN A 284 5.68 -7.03 20.26
N TYR A 285 6.94 -6.86 20.67
CA TYR A 285 7.68 -7.83 21.48
C TYR A 285 7.85 -9.21 20.83
N LEU A 286 7.81 -9.28 19.49
CA LEU A 286 8.09 -10.49 18.74
C LEU A 286 9.53 -10.96 18.98
N THR A 287 9.76 -12.28 18.97
CA THR A 287 11.10 -12.85 19.11
C THR A 287 11.30 -14.00 18.11
N LEU A 288 12.49 -14.06 17.51
CA LEU A 288 12.86 -15.09 16.56
C LEU A 288 13.76 -16.13 17.20
N LYS A 289 13.45 -17.40 16.94
CA LYS A 289 14.30 -18.54 17.27
C LYS A 289 14.51 -19.43 16.07
N GLU A 290 15.77 -19.76 15.80
CA GLU A 290 16.15 -20.69 14.77
C GLU A 290 15.62 -22.10 15.09
N GLN A 291 14.95 -22.71 14.12
CA GLN A 291 14.48 -24.08 14.19
C GLN A 291 15.54 -24.98 13.58
N LYS A 292 16.27 -25.68 14.44
CA LYS A 292 17.17 -26.75 14.02
C LYS A 292 16.34 -27.97 13.61
N ASP A 293 16.38 -28.35 12.34
CA ASP A 293 15.73 -29.58 11.88
C ASP A 293 16.41 -30.79 12.53
N SER A 294 15.76 -31.41 13.53
CA SER A 294 16.25 -32.57 14.28
C SER A 294 16.29 -33.88 13.47
N ARG A 295 16.05 -33.82 12.15
CA ARG A 295 16.04 -35.00 11.26
C ARG A 295 17.33 -35.22 10.47
N SER A 296 18.34 -34.36 10.61
CA SER A 296 19.66 -34.65 10.04
C SER A 296 20.45 -35.55 10.98
N GLY A 297 20.18 -36.86 10.85
CA GLY A 297 21.04 -37.90 11.38
C GLY A 297 22.45 -37.79 10.79
N LYS A 298 23.43 -38.11 11.64
CA LYS A 298 24.86 -38.29 11.38
C LYS A 298 25.14 -38.78 9.94
N GLY A 299 25.51 -37.88 9.01
CA GLY A 299 26.08 -38.29 7.71
C GLY A 299 25.71 -37.54 6.44
N SER A 300 24.82 -36.52 6.44
CA SER A 300 24.49 -35.78 5.21
C SER A 300 24.94 -34.32 5.26
N LYS A 301 26.19 -34.06 4.84
CA LYS A 301 26.61 -32.72 4.41
C LYS A 301 25.91 -32.40 3.07
N GLY A 302 25.18 -31.29 2.99
CA GLY A 302 24.94 -30.62 1.70
C GLY A 302 23.53 -30.57 1.11
N ALA A 303 22.45 -30.37 1.91
CA ALA A 303 21.12 -30.11 1.31
C ALA A 303 20.28 -28.99 1.97
N GLY A 304 20.72 -28.42 3.10
CA GLY A 304 19.96 -27.40 3.84
C GLY A 304 20.74 -26.15 4.25
N GLU A 305 22.04 -26.08 3.92
CA GLU A 305 22.79 -24.84 4.03
C GLU A 305 22.46 -24.00 2.80
N SER A 306 21.78 -22.87 3.02
CA SER A 306 21.72 -21.78 2.05
C SER A 306 23.14 -21.52 1.54
N PRO A 307 23.33 -21.37 0.21
CA PRO A 307 24.64 -21.13 -0.38
C PRO A 307 25.21 -19.75 -0.04
N LEU A 308 24.42 -18.89 0.61
CA LEU A 308 24.77 -17.52 0.98
C LEU A 308 25.35 -17.45 2.40
N VAL A 309 26.17 -16.43 2.63
CA VAL A 309 26.62 -16.09 3.98
C VAL A 309 25.43 -15.60 4.80
N VAL A 310 25.39 -15.90 6.11
CA VAL A 310 24.28 -15.54 7.01
C VAL A 310 23.86 -14.07 6.89
N THR A 311 24.80 -13.17 6.61
CA THR A 311 24.57 -11.73 6.50
C THR A 311 23.96 -11.28 5.16
N GLU A 312 23.87 -12.16 4.17
CA GLU A 312 23.25 -11.94 2.86
C GLU A 312 21.93 -12.72 2.73
N GLU A 313 21.56 -13.49 3.75
CA GLU A 313 20.28 -14.19 3.81
C GLU A 313 19.15 -13.22 4.10
N LEU A 314 18.30 -13.04 3.10
CA LEU A 314 17.15 -12.16 3.16
C LEU A 314 15.88 -12.93 3.50
N HIS A 315 15.22 -12.49 4.57
CA HIS A 315 13.96 -13.05 5.05
C HIS A 315 12.82 -12.06 4.83
N LEU A 316 11.60 -12.61 4.75
CA LEU A 316 10.36 -11.85 4.64
C LEU A 316 9.43 -12.23 5.78
N ILE A 317 8.80 -11.22 6.36
CA ILE A 317 7.64 -11.38 7.24
C ILE A 317 6.42 -11.06 6.39
N THR A 318 5.41 -11.91 6.47
CA THR A 318 4.16 -11.75 5.76
C THR A 318 3.02 -11.65 6.74
N PHE A 319 2.26 -10.58 6.62
CA PHE A 319 1.01 -10.36 7.34
C PHE A 319 -0.14 -10.87 6.49
N THR A 320 -1.08 -11.56 7.13
CA THR A 320 -2.38 -11.91 6.56
C THR A 320 -3.49 -11.26 7.38
N LEU A 321 -4.59 -10.89 6.72
CA LEU A 321 -5.77 -10.32 7.35
C LEU A 321 -7.02 -10.90 6.69
N ALA A 322 -7.83 -11.60 7.47
CA ALA A 322 -9.16 -12.06 7.06
C ALA A 322 -10.14 -10.89 7.13
N TYR A 323 -10.27 -10.16 6.02
CA TYR A 323 -11.11 -8.98 5.92
C TYR A 323 -12.56 -9.37 5.62
N ALA A 324 -13.50 -8.87 6.40
CA ALA A 324 -14.93 -9.08 6.22
C ALA A 324 -15.72 -7.77 6.38
N TYR A 325 -16.41 -7.32 5.33
CA TYR A 325 -17.22 -6.09 5.37
C TYR A 325 -18.36 -6.12 4.36
N CYS A 326 -19.59 -5.83 4.80
CA CYS A 326 -20.78 -5.75 3.92
C CYS A 326 -20.98 -7.00 3.02
N GLY A 327 -20.68 -8.19 3.54
CA GLY A 327 -20.74 -9.45 2.77
C GLY A 327 -19.69 -9.55 1.66
N LEU A 328 -18.58 -8.81 1.76
CA LEU A 328 -17.31 -9.15 1.10
C LEU A 328 -16.42 -9.84 2.11
N GLU A 329 -15.91 -11.02 1.76
CA GLU A 329 -14.85 -11.70 2.52
C GLU A 329 -13.63 -11.84 1.63
N LEU A 330 -12.46 -11.45 2.16
CA LEU A 330 -11.21 -11.45 1.40
C LEU A 330 -10.02 -11.68 2.33
N GLU A 331 -9.12 -12.58 1.92
CA GLU A 331 -7.81 -12.69 2.57
C GLU A 331 -6.85 -11.68 1.96
N LEU A 332 -6.41 -10.73 2.78
CA LEU A 332 -5.41 -9.72 2.42
C LEU A 332 -4.05 -10.17 2.87
N GLN A 333 -3.03 -9.89 2.05
CA GLN A 333 -1.65 -10.28 2.34
C GLN A 333 -0.69 -9.15 1.98
N THR A 334 0.28 -8.88 2.85
CA THR A 334 1.36 -7.93 2.59
C THR A 334 2.65 -8.39 3.25
N SER A 335 3.80 -8.05 2.67
CA SER A 335 5.11 -8.49 3.14
C SER A 335 6.01 -7.31 3.45
N THR A 336 6.91 -7.50 4.41
CA THR A 336 7.92 -6.52 4.79
C THR A 336 8.95 -6.33 3.67
N LEU A 337 9.74 -5.27 3.77
CA LEU A 337 11.01 -5.24 3.04
C LEU A 337 11.89 -6.41 3.52
N PRO A 338 12.78 -6.91 2.64
CA PRO A 338 13.70 -7.97 3.03
C PRO A 338 14.59 -7.54 4.18
N PHE A 339 14.75 -8.41 5.16
CA PHE A 339 15.53 -8.16 6.37
C PHE A 339 16.52 -9.31 6.63
N VAL A 340 17.60 -9.02 7.36
CA VAL A 340 18.64 -9.99 7.72
C VAL A 340 18.49 -10.38 9.18
N ILE A 341 18.70 -11.67 9.48
CA ILE A 341 18.71 -12.21 10.83
C ILE A 341 20.14 -12.51 11.25
N ILE A 342 20.58 -11.92 12.36
CA ILE A 342 21.91 -12.13 12.96
C ILE A 342 21.80 -12.88 14.29
N SER A 343 22.83 -13.63 14.66
CA SER A 343 22.93 -14.24 15.99
C SER A 343 23.76 -13.38 16.95
N ASN A 344 24.75 -12.67 16.41
CA ASN A 344 25.72 -11.89 17.17
C ASN A 344 25.87 -10.47 16.59
N ASN A 345 26.11 -9.48 17.45
CA ASN A 345 26.29 -8.08 17.08
C ASN A 345 27.52 -7.85 16.18
N ASN A 346 28.53 -8.72 16.21
CA ASN A 346 29.67 -8.62 15.30
C ASN A 346 29.29 -8.79 13.81
N GLN A 347 28.15 -9.42 13.51
CA GLN A 347 27.62 -9.57 12.15
C GLN A 347 26.86 -8.33 11.67
N PHE A 348 26.56 -7.39 12.58
CA PHE A 348 25.65 -6.29 12.30
C PHE A 348 26.11 -5.40 11.14
N SER A 349 27.39 -5.02 11.10
CA SER A 349 27.92 -4.15 10.05
C SER A 349 27.78 -4.78 8.65
N SER A 350 28.07 -6.07 8.53
CA SER A 350 27.93 -6.80 7.28
C SER A 350 26.47 -6.99 6.89
N ALA A 351 25.60 -7.36 7.84
CA ALA A 351 24.16 -7.46 7.60
C ALA A 351 23.55 -6.12 7.15
N TRP A 352 23.96 -5.02 7.79
CA TRP A 352 23.52 -3.69 7.42
C TRP A 352 23.99 -3.29 6.02
N ALA A 353 25.23 -3.64 5.64
CA ALA A 353 25.72 -3.43 4.27
C ALA A 353 24.86 -4.15 3.24
N SER A 354 24.44 -5.39 3.50
CA SER A 354 23.51 -6.14 2.64
C SER A 354 22.15 -5.43 2.50
N ILE A 355 21.58 -4.96 3.62
CA ILE A 355 20.32 -4.20 3.59
C ILE A 355 20.46 -2.91 2.77
N LEU A 356 21.55 -2.17 2.95
CA LEU A 356 21.84 -0.98 2.16
C LEU A 356 21.94 -1.32 0.68
N TRP A 357 22.71 -2.35 0.32
CA TRP A 357 22.91 -2.74 -1.08
C TRP A 357 21.62 -3.18 -1.75
N PHE A 358 20.84 -4.04 -1.08
CA PHE A 358 19.56 -4.51 -1.58
C PHE A 358 18.59 -3.35 -1.78
N ASN A 359 18.31 -2.55 -0.75
CA ASN A 359 17.34 -1.47 -0.85
C ASN A 359 17.82 -0.29 -1.70
N MET A 360 19.11 -0.19 -2.00
CA MET A 360 19.64 0.83 -2.90
C MET A 360 19.42 0.47 -4.38
N LEU A 361 19.48 -0.82 -4.72
CA LEU A 361 19.61 -1.31 -6.11
C LEU A 361 18.48 -2.23 -6.58
N SER A 362 17.74 -2.83 -5.65
CA SER A 362 16.56 -3.62 -6.00
C SER A 362 15.50 -2.69 -6.57
N SER A 363 15.23 -2.82 -7.87
CA SER A 363 14.04 -2.23 -8.50
C SER A 363 12.82 -2.99 -7.99
N ASP A 364 11.75 -2.30 -7.59
CA ASP A 364 10.50 -2.95 -7.16
C ASP A 364 10.03 -3.90 -8.29
N PRO A 365 9.92 -5.23 -8.05
CA PRO A 365 9.45 -6.16 -9.07
C PRO A 365 7.98 -5.88 -9.51
N LYS A 366 7.26 -4.95 -8.86
CA LYS A 366 5.96 -4.47 -9.36
C LYS A 366 6.05 -3.35 -10.41
N ALA A 367 7.21 -2.73 -10.63
CA ALA A 367 7.38 -1.60 -11.54
C ALA A 367 7.69 -1.99 -13.01
N SER A 368 7.84 -3.28 -13.32
CA SER A 368 7.98 -3.78 -14.70
C SER A 368 6.74 -4.54 -15.17
N ARG A 369 5.62 -3.83 -15.32
CA ARG A 369 4.58 -4.26 -16.28
C ARG A 369 4.81 -3.52 -17.59
N THR A 370 5.62 -4.09 -18.46
CA THR A 370 5.47 -3.97 -19.91
C THR A 370 4.82 -5.27 -20.41
N PRO A 371 3.95 -5.22 -21.43
CA PRO A 371 3.03 -6.30 -21.74
C PRO A 371 3.81 -7.52 -22.25
N SER A 372 3.49 -8.71 -21.74
CA SER A 372 4.04 -9.97 -22.23
C SER A 372 3.86 -10.08 -23.75
N PRO A 373 4.88 -10.51 -24.52
CA PRO A 373 4.67 -10.95 -25.88
C PRO A 373 3.83 -12.23 -25.86
N ALA A 374 2.84 -12.29 -26.74
CA ALA A 374 1.92 -13.42 -26.89
C ALA A 374 2.69 -14.73 -27.07
N LEU A 375 2.41 -15.72 -26.21
CA LEU A 375 2.73 -17.12 -26.48
C LEU A 375 1.62 -17.75 -27.34
N PRO A 376 1.96 -18.57 -28.34
CA PRO A 376 1.00 -19.15 -29.28
C PRO A 376 0.21 -20.29 -28.63
N PRO A 377 -0.96 -20.66 -29.19
CA PRO A 377 -1.83 -21.68 -28.62
C PRO A 377 -1.19 -23.07 -28.71
N SER A 378 -1.02 -23.74 -27.57
CA SER A 378 -0.63 -25.15 -27.51
C SER A 378 -1.80 -26.05 -27.87
N ALA A 379 -1.58 -26.91 -28.87
CA ALA A 379 -2.46 -28.01 -29.28
C ALA A 379 -2.69 -29.05 -28.15
N PRO A 380 -3.76 -29.85 -28.19
CA PRO A 380 -4.17 -30.70 -27.08
C PRO A 380 -3.34 -31.99 -27.02
N THR A 381 -2.81 -32.32 -25.84
CA THR A 381 -2.17 -33.60 -25.54
C THR A 381 -3.23 -34.60 -25.03
N PRO A 382 -3.20 -35.89 -25.45
CA PRO A 382 -4.27 -36.83 -25.19
C PRO A 382 -4.30 -37.32 -23.73
N ALA A 383 -5.50 -37.60 -23.25
CA ALA A 383 -5.75 -38.25 -21.98
C ALA A 383 -5.22 -39.69 -21.99
N ILE A 384 -4.18 -39.96 -21.21
CA ILE A 384 -3.79 -41.32 -20.84
C ILE A 384 -4.44 -41.61 -19.48
N SER A 385 -5.44 -42.50 -19.53
CA SER A 385 -6.12 -43.08 -18.39
C SER A 385 -5.19 -44.09 -17.69
N CYS A 386 -4.92 -43.91 -16.41
CA CYS A 386 -4.29 -44.92 -15.55
C CYS A 386 -5.31 -45.38 -14.49
N PRO A 387 -5.74 -46.65 -14.48
CA PRO A 387 -6.69 -47.14 -13.49
C PRO A 387 -5.99 -47.60 -12.20
N GLY A 388 -6.54 -47.14 -11.07
CA GLY A 388 -6.72 -47.93 -9.86
C GLY A 388 -5.48 -48.28 -9.01
N LEU A 389 -5.18 -47.46 -8.01
CA LEU A 389 -4.66 -47.89 -6.71
C LEU A 389 -5.14 -46.89 -5.64
N ARG A 390 -5.93 -47.36 -4.66
CA ARG A 390 -6.40 -46.59 -3.51
C ARG A 390 -5.25 -46.44 -2.51
N CYS A 391 -4.83 -45.21 -2.23
CA CYS A 391 -4.00 -44.89 -1.07
C CYS A 391 -4.90 -44.58 0.14
N PRO A 392 -4.72 -45.22 1.31
CA PRO A 392 -5.34 -44.80 2.55
C PRO A 392 -4.36 -43.90 3.31
N GLY A 393 -4.68 -42.61 3.46
CA GLY A 393 -3.94 -41.70 4.33
C GLY A 393 -4.35 -40.24 4.11
N PRO A 394 -4.46 -39.42 5.16
CA PRO A 394 -4.82 -38.01 5.03
C PRO A 394 -3.74 -37.29 4.20
N CYS A 395 -4.16 -36.64 3.12
CA CYS A 395 -3.31 -35.83 2.27
C CYS A 395 -2.49 -34.85 3.11
N PRO A 396 -1.16 -34.77 2.92
CA PRO A 396 -0.39 -33.67 3.47
C PRO A 396 -0.98 -32.36 2.95
N ILE A 397 -1.26 -31.43 3.87
CA ILE A 397 -1.64 -30.05 3.56
C ILE A 397 -0.72 -29.53 2.46
N PRO A 398 -1.25 -28.97 1.35
CA PRO A 398 -0.42 -28.46 0.26
C PRO A 398 0.60 -27.47 0.82
N ILE A 399 1.88 -27.75 0.59
CA ILE A 399 2.97 -26.82 0.91
C ILE A 399 2.74 -25.58 0.03
N PRO A 400 2.53 -24.37 0.60
CA PRO A 400 2.41 -23.17 -0.20
C PRO A 400 3.72 -22.98 -0.97
N ALA A 401 3.63 -22.80 -2.29
CA ALA A 401 4.80 -22.47 -3.10
C ALA A 401 5.45 -21.19 -2.55
N PRO A 402 6.80 -21.10 -2.49
CA PRO A 402 7.47 -19.90 -2.01
C PRO A 402 7.03 -18.69 -2.85
N HIS A 403 6.74 -17.58 -2.19
CA HIS A 403 6.33 -16.35 -2.87
C HIS A 403 7.41 -15.90 -3.87
N PRO A 404 7.06 -15.40 -5.07
CA PRO A 404 8.03 -15.03 -6.10
C PRO A 404 9.05 -13.98 -5.63
N ILE A 405 8.65 -13.11 -4.69
CA ILE A 405 9.53 -12.11 -4.05
C ILE A 405 10.64 -12.78 -3.24
N SER A 406 10.32 -13.89 -2.55
CA SER A 406 11.30 -14.65 -1.76
C SER A 406 12.42 -15.21 -2.63
N ILE A 407 12.07 -15.77 -3.79
CA ILE A 407 13.04 -16.33 -4.73
C ILE A 407 13.97 -15.22 -5.25
N LEU A 408 13.41 -14.05 -5.60
CA LEU A 408 14.20 -12.90 -6.03
C LEU A 408 15.14 -12.38 -4.94
N CYS A 409 14.69 -12.34 -3.68
CA CYS A 409 15.54 -11.93 -2.55
C CYS A 409 16.75 -12.88 -2.40
N GLN A 410 16.54 -14.17 -2.58
CA GLN A 410 17.60 -15.18 -2.45
C GLN A 410 18.57 -15.19 -3.63
N GLN A 411 18.15 -14.74 -4.81
CA GLN A 411 19.03 -14.66 -5.98
C GLN A 411 19.83 -13.35 -6.05
N PHE A 412 19.41 -12.30 -5.35
CA PHE A 412 20.04 -10.98 -5.43
C PHE A 412 21.54 -11.02 -5.14
N PHE A 413 21.96 -11.66 -4.04
CA PHE A 413 23.38 -11.77 -3.68
C PHE A 413 24.13 -12.90 -4.39
N SER A 414 23.43 -13.72 -5.19
CA SER A 414 24.10 -14.68 -6.08
C SER A 414 24.79 -13.96 -7.26
N ALA A 415 24.26 -12.80 -7.67
CA ALA A 415 24.85 -11.91 -8.67
C ALA A 415 24.49 -10.44 -8.36
N PRO A 416 25.15 -9.81 -7.35
CA PRO A 416 24.75 -8.49 -6.89
C PRO A 416 25.01 -7.43 -7.96
N PRO A 417 24.02 -6.55 -8.24
CA PRO A 417 24.20 -5.47 -9.20
C PRO A 417 25.27 -4.47 -8.73
N LEU A 418 25.94 -3.84 -9.69
CA LEU A 418 26.92 -2.78 -9.42
C LEU A 418 26.19 -1.49 -9.04
N ALA A 419 26.64 -0.84 -7.96
CA ALA A 419 26.09 0.44 -7.53
C ALA A 419 26.77 1.62 -8.23
N PRO A 420 26.03 2.54 -8.87
CA PRO A 420 26.62 3.77 -9.36
C PRO A 420 27.01 4.69 -8.19
N TRP A 421 28.19 5.31 -8.26
CA TRP A 421 28.73 6.17 -7.19
C TRP A 421 27.75 7.24 -6.68
N PRO A 422 27.01 7.99 -7.54
CA PRO A 422 26.07 9.00 -7.05
C PRO A 422 25.00 8.45 -6.11
N ARG A 423 24.57 7.20 -6.34
CA ARG A 423 23.56 6.54 -5.51
C ARG A 423 24.17 6.04 -4.20
N LEU A 424 25.36 5.45 -4.26
CA LEU A 424 26.10 5.01 -3.08
C LEU A 424 26.48 6.21 -2.18
N ALA A 425 26.96 7.31 -2.77
CA ALA A 425 27.32 8.53 -2.07
C ALA A 425 26.13 9.14 -1.31
N GLU A 426 24.95 9.17 -1.93
CA GLU A 426 23.70 9.62 -1.31
C GLU A 426 23.37 8.77 -0.07
N VAL A 427 23.39 7.44 -0.22
CA VAL A 427 23.11 6.49 0.87
C VAL A 427 24.14 6.59 2.00
N LEU A 428 25.42 6.74 1.66
CA LEU A 428 26.51 6.95 2.63
C LEU A 428 26.28 8.23 3.42
N SER A 429 25.90 9.33 2.78
CA SER A 429 25.58 10.58 3.47
C SER A 429 24.45 10.40 4.49
N TRP A 430 23.38 9.67 4.15
CA TRP A 430 22.29 9.36 5.08
C TRP A 430 22.76 8.55 6.30
N GLN A 431 23.79 7.70 6.17
CA GLN A 431 24.33 6.96 7.30
C GLN A 431 24.96 7.87 8.36
N PHE A 432 25.54 8.99 7.94
CA PHE A 432 26.08 10.00 8.85
C PHE A 432 24.98 10.90 9.37
N GLU A 433 24.08 11.36 8.50
CA GLU A 433 22.97 12.24 8.89
C GLU A 433 22.05 11.62 9.94
N SER A 434 21.73 10.33 9.80
CA SER A 434 20.87 9.61 10.73
C SER A 434 21.45 9.41 12.14
N VAL A 435 22.77 9.55 12.31
CA VAL A 435 23.47 9.32 13.58
C VAL A 435 24.06 10.62 14.17
N ALA A 436 24.54 11.51 13.31
CA ALA A 436 25.28 12.72 13.68
C ALA A 436 24.57 14.02 13.27
N GLU A 437 23.29 13.94 12.87
CA GLU A 437 22.42 15.07 12.47
C GLU A 437 22.91 15.87 11.25
N ARG A 438 24.04 15.47 10.65
CA ARG A 438 24.64 16.08 9.48
C ARG A 438 25.19 15.01 8.55
N GLY A 439 24.84 15.13 7.26
CA GLY A 439 25.38 14.30 6.20
C GLY A 439 26.84 14.61 5.85
N LEU A 440 27.35 13.96 4.81
CA LEU A 440 28.70 14.16 4.30
C LEU A 440 28.75 15.36 3.35
N SER A 441 29.80 16.19 3.48
CA SER A 441 30.06 17.27 2.52
C SER A 441 30.57 16.70 1.20
N ARG A 442 30.57 17.55 0.16
CA ARG A 442 31.13 17.18 -1.16
C ARG A 442 32.59 16.73 -1.05
N ASP A 443 33.40 17.39 -0.24
CA ASP A 443 34.82 17.06 -0.07
C ASP A 443 35.01 15.71 0.61
N HIS A 444 34.19 15.40 1.63
CA HIS A 444 34.21 14.07 2.26
C HIS A 444 33.82 12.97 1.28
N LEU A 445 32.81 13.21 0.44
CA LEU A 445 32.38 12.26 -0.59
C LEU A 445 33.48 12.08 -1.65
N LEU A 446 34.14 13.14 -2.10
CA LEU A 446 35.25 13.05 -3.04
C LEU A 446 36.41 12.23 -2.47
N MET A 447 36.79 12.46 -1.21
CA MET A 447 37.83 11.67 -0.53
C MET A 447 37.46 10.17 -0.48
N LEU A 448 36.20 9.84 -0.18
CA LEU A 448 35.73 8.45 -0.18
C LEU A 448 35.72 7.84 -1.59
N ALA A 449 35.36 8.62 -2.61
CA ALA A 449 35.40 8.18 -4.00
C ALA A 449 36.83 7.85 -4.42
N GLU A 450 37.80 8.73 -4.13
CA GLU A 450 39.22 8.51 -4.42
C GLU A 450 39.77 7.28 -3.68
N LYS A 451 39.29 7.02 -2.47
CA LYS A 451 39.69 5.84 -1.70
C LYS A 451 39.17 4.53 -2.31
N LEU A 452 37.99 4.53 -2.91
CA LEU A 452 37.35 3.34 -3.48
C LEU A 452 37.80 3.07 -4.93
N PHE A 453 37.95 4.11 -5.73
CA PHE A 453 38.23 4.00 -7.16
C PHE A 453 39.67 4.38 -7.54
N GLY A 454 40.46 4.88 -6.59
CA GLY A 454 41.76 5.49 -6.84
C GLY A 454 41.64 6.98 -7.20
N LYS A 455 42.78 7.66 -7.29
CA LYS A 455 42.82 9.01 -7.88
C LYS A 455 42.56 8.89 -9.37
N ALA A 456 41.62 9.70 -9.87
CA ALA A 456 41.35 9.82 -11.31
C ALA A 456 42.58 10.37 -12.06
#